data_AF-A0A958G198-F1
#
_entry.id   AF-A0A958G198-F1
#
_cell.length_a   1.000
_cell.length_b   1.000
_cell.length_c   1.000
_cell.angle_alpha   90.00
_cell.angle_beta   90.00
_cell.angle_gamma   90.00
#
_symmetry.space_group_name_H-M   'P 1'
#
loop_
_entity.id
_entity.type
_entity.pdbx_description
1 polymer ?
#
loop_
_entity_poly.entity_id
_entity_poly.type
_entity_poly.pdbx_seq_one_letter_code
_entity_poly.pdbx_strand_id
1 'polypeptide(L)'
;DPNAWMAAFPWLDPKEVNEAIVQHVRDRESEYREIREEKKGSVIGARRLMLQPIDTPYYPKKRGRKMWCICSDVELRKMYIAAVKALVEQAREVYKRWKLGDYSLSYPIGLFAPARPKVAHRIGGVVSFY
;
A
#
# COMPACT_ATOMS: atom_id res chain seq x y z
N ASP A 1 -24.36 6.30 -14.07
CA ASP A 1 -25.29 5.33 -13.47
C ASP A 1 -24.56 4.60 -12.34
N PRO A 2 -25.07 4.59 -11.10
CA PRO A 2 -24.50 3.85 -9.96
C PRO A 2 -24.29 2.35 -10.22
N ASN A 3 -25.06 1.75 -11.13
CA ASN A 3 -24.99 0.32 -11.46
C ASN A 3 -24.16 0.01 -12.72
N ALA A 4 -23.44 0.99 -13.28
CA ALA A 4 -22.68 0.79 -14.53
C ALA A 4 -21.67 -0.37 -14.47
N TRP A 5 -21.11 -0.65 -13.28
CA TRP A 5 -20.18 -1.76 -13.07
C TRP A 5 -20.83 -3.15 -13.15
N MET A 6 -22.16 -3.24 -12.96
CA MET A 6 -22.90 -4.51 -13.01
C MET A 6 -22.99 -5.09 -14.43
N ALA A 7 -22.72 -4.29 -15.47
CA ALA A 7 -22.66 -4.78 -16.85
C ALA A 7 -21.63 -5.91 -17.05
N ALA A 8 -20.60 -5.98 -16.20
CA ALA A 8 -19.60 -7.05 -16.20
C ALA A 8 -20.11 -8.36 -15.55
N PHE A 9 -21.27 -8.34 -14.88
CA PHE A 9 -21.80 -9.43 -14.07
C PHE A 9 -23.27 -9.72 -14.40
N PRO A 10 -23.56 -10.26 -15.61
CA PRO A 10 -24.94 -10.40 -16.11
C PRO A 10 -25.82 -11.39 -15.32
N TRP A 11 -25.22 -12.22 -14.45
CA TRP A 11 -25.95 -13.17 -13.60
C TRP A 11 -26.37 -12.59 -12.25
N LEU A 12 -26.06 -11.31 -11.97
CA LEU A 12 -26.48 -10.63 -10.75
C LEU A 12 -27.75 -9.82 -10.99
N ASP A 13 -28.72 -9.93 -10.08
CA ASP A 13 -29.85 -9.01 -10.05
C ASP A 13 -29.44 -7.68 -9.40
N PRO A 14 -29.53 -6.53 -10.11
CA PRO A 14 -29.22 -5.23 -9.54
C PRO A 14 -30.01 -4.90 -8.28
N LYS A 15 -31.25 -5.38 -8.16
CA LYS A 15 -32.07 -5.08 -6.99
C LYS A 15 -31.56 -5.82 -5.75
N GLU A 16 -31.39 -7.14 -5.84
CA GLU A 16 -30.85 -7.96 -4.75
C GLU A 16 -29.46 -7.49 -4.30
N VAL A 17 -28.56 -7.17 -5.24
CA VAL A 17 -27.21 -6.69 -4.91
C VAL A 17 -27.27 -5.36 -4.17
N ASN A 18 -28.10 -4.41 -4.63
CA ASN A 18 -28.22 -3.11 -3.97
C ASN A 18 -28.85 -3.24 -2.57
N GLU A 19 -29.85 -4.10 -2.41
CA GLU A 19 -30.44 -4.39 -1.09
C GLU A 19 -29.40 -5.01 -0.15
N ALA A 20 -28.60 -5.96 -0.63
CA ALA A 20 -27.53 -6.57 0.15
C ALA A 20 -26.44 -5.55 0.55
N ILE A 21 -26.06 -4.65 -0.36
CA ILE A 21 -25.10 -3.57 -0.07
C ILE A 21 -25.66 -2.64 1.02
N VAL A 22 -26.91 -2.20 0.87
CA VAL A 22 -27.56 -1.31 1.84
C VAL A 22 -27.66 -1.98 3.20
N GLN A 23 -28.06 -3.25 3.25
CA GLN A 23 -28.14 -4.00 4.49
C GLN A 23 -26.77 -4.13 5.14
N HIS A 24 -25.74 -4.50 4.36
CA HIS A 24 -24.38 -4.61 4.87
C HIS A 24 -23.87 -3.28 5.45
N VAL A 25 -24.15 -2.15 4.79
CA VAL A 25 -23.80 -0.81 5.30
C VAL A 25 -24.49 -0.54 6.63
N ARG A 26 -25.79 -0.82 6.75
CA ARG A 26 -26.56 -0.64 7.99
C ARG A 26 -26.03 -1.49 9.13
N ASP A 27 -25.71 -2.75 8.86
CA ASP A 27 -25.15 -3.67 9.87
C ASP A 27 -23.83 -3.12 10.41
N ARG A 28 -22.95 -2.63 9.52
CA ARG A 28 -21.69 -1.97 9.91
C ARG A 28 -21.90 -0.69 10.69
N GLU A 29 -22.87 0.13 10.29
CA GLU A 29 -23.21 1.35 11.03
C GLU A 29 -23.67 1.05 12.45
N SER A 30 -24.43 -0.03 12.64
CA SER A 30 -24.86 -0.51 13.96
C SER A 30 -23.67 -0.99 14.79
N GLU A 31 -22.83 -1.87 14.23
CA GLU A 31 -21.60 -2.36 14.88
C GLU A 31 -20.72 -1.19 15.36
N TYR A 32 -20.48 -0.20 14.50
CA TYR A 32 -19.68 0.95 14.88
C TYR A 32 -20.36 1.88 15.88
N ARG A 33 -21.70 1.89 15.94
CA ARG A 33 -22.44 2.61 16.98
C ARG A 33 -22.21 1.96 18.35
N GLU A 34 -22.34 0.65 18.43
CA GLU A 34 -22.08 -0.12 19.66
C GLU A 34 -20.65 0.08 20.16
N ILE A 35 -19.66 -0.01 19.26
CA ILE A 35 -18.24 0.23 19.59
C ILE A 35 -18.03 1.65 20.14
N ARG A 36 -18.74 2.65 19.61
CA ARG A 36 -18.64 4.05 20.06
C ARG A 36 -19.26 4.22 21.45
N GLU A 37 -20.40 3.58 21.70
CA GLU A 37 -21.07 3.58 23.00
C GLU A 37 -20.19 2.93 24.07
N GLU A 38 -19.61 1.75 23.80
CA GLU A 38 -18.67 1.06 24.69
C GLU A 38 -17.46 1.95 25.03
N LYS A 39 -16.92 2.66 24.04
CA LYS A 39 -15.76 3.54 24.19
C LYS A 39 -16.10 4.95 24.67
N LYS A 40 -17.38 5.23 24.95
CA LYS A 40 -17.89 6.56 25.33
C LYS A 40 -17.45 7.68 24.35
N GLY A 41 -17.36 7.36 23.07
CA GLY A 41 -16.92 8.26 22.01
C GLY A 41 -18.06 8.68 21.09
N SER A 42 -17.98 9.88 20.51
CA SER A 42 -18.91 10.35 19.47
C SER A 42 -18.23 10.41 18.09
N VAL A 43 -19.03 10.53 17.03
CA VAL A 43 -18.49 10.83 15.70
C VAL A 43 -17.78 12.19 15.72
N ILE A 44 -16.65 12.29 15.02
CA ILE A 44 -15.83 13.51 15.03
C ILE A 44 -16.60 14.75 14.51
N GLY A 45 -17.60 14.55 13.65
CA GLY A 45 -18.46 15.61 13.10
C GLY A 45 -17.77 16.38 11.96
N ALA A 46 -18.56 16.84 10.98
CA ALA A 46 -18.04 17.40 9.73
C ALA A 46 -17.08 18.58 9.94
N ARG A 47 -17.43 19.53 10.82
CA ARG A 47 -16.59 20.71 11.09
C ARG A 47 -15.23 20.33 11.68
N ARG A 48 -15.19 19.44 12.67
CA ARG A 48 -13.91 19.01 13.28
C ARG A 48 -13.09 18.16 12.31
N LEU A 49 -13.75 17.37 11.46
CA LEU A 49 -13.08 16.60 10.40
C LEU A 49 -12.39 17.53 9.39
N MET A 50 -13.07 18.58 8.92
CA MET A 50 -12.49 19.55 7.99
C MET A 50 -11.32 20.34 8.60
N LEU A 51 -11.34 20.55 9.91
CA LEU A 51 -10.25 21.22 10.64
C LEU A 51 -9.10 20.28 10.99
N GLN A 52 -9.19 18.97 10.70
CA GLN A 52 -8.06 18.07 10.95
C GLN A 52 -6.91 18.40 9.99
N PRO A 53 -5.68 18.52 10.50
CA PRO A 53 -4.51 18.68 9.66
C PRO A 53 -4.37 17.49 8.69
N ILE A 54 -4.12 17.74 7.41
CA ILE A 54 -3.91 16.69 6.40
C ILE A 54 -2.71 15.81 6.77
N ASP A 55 -1.74 16.39 7.47
CA ASP A 55 -0.53 15.77 8.00
C ASP A 55 -0.73 15.09 9.36
N THR A 56 -1.98 14.87 9.82
CA THR A 56 -2.24 14.12 11.06
C THR A 56 -1.50 12.79 10.99
N PRO A 57 -0.49 12.55 11.85
CA PRO A 57 0.40 11.42 11.67
C PRO A 57 -0.37 10.14 12.00
N TYR A 58 -0.73 9.39 10.96
CA TYR A 58 -1.32 8.07 11.12
C TYR A 58 -0.22 7.07 11.42
N TYR A 59 -0.18 6.62 12.67
CA TYR A 59 0.68 5.51 13.09
C TYR A 59 -0.10 4.21 12.95
N PRO A 60 0.21 3.35 11.97
CA PRO A 60 -0.47 2.08 11.81
C PRO A 60 -0.30 1.24 13.08
N LYS A 61 -1.41 0.89 13.73
CA LYS A 61 -1.43 0.06 14.94
C LYS A 61 -0.89 -1.36 14.71
N LYS A 62 -0.89 -1.82 13.45
CA LYS A 62 -0.33 -3.11 13.04
C LYS A 62 0.84 -2.89 12.10
N ARG A 63 2.07 -3.16 12.57
CA ARG A 63 3.27 -3.31 11.72
C ARG A 63 3.39 -4.76 11.23
N GLY A 64 2.27 -5.34 10.77
CA GLY A 64 2.20 -6.72 10.32
C GLY A 64 2.90 -6.93 8.98
N ARG A 65 2.96 -8.20 8.54
CA ARG A 65 3.45 -8.54 7.18
C ARG A 65 2.62 -7.77 6.16
N LYS A 66 3.30 -7.03 5.27
CA LYS A 66 2.65 -6.38 4.12
C LYS A 66 2.05 -7.45 3.21
N MET A 67 0.85 -7.21 2.69
CA MET A 67 0.23 -8.09 1.72
C MET A 67 0.90 -7.84 0.36
N TRP A 68 1.54 -8.87 -0.21
CA TRP A 68 2.27 -8.77 -1.48
C TRP A 68 1.38 -9.04 -2.69
N CYS A 69 0.28 -9.76 -2.48
CA CYS A 69 -0.62 -10.21 -3.54
C CYS A 69 -2.00 -10.48 -2.93
N ILE A 70 -3.06 -9.97 -3.59
CA ILE A 70 -4.46 -10.23 -3.26
C ILE A 70 -4.93 -11.28 -4.25
N CYS A 71 -4.63 -12.55 -3.98
CA CYS A 71 -5.04 -13.69 -4.80
C CYS A 71 -5.67 -14.76 -3.90
N SER A 72 -6.82 -15.27 -4.34
CA SER A 72 -7.57 -16.36 -3.69
C SER A 72 -6.89 -17.72 -3.90
N ASP A 73 -6.26 -17.92 -5.06
CA ASP A 73 -5.45 -19.12 -5.34
C ASP A 73 -4.17 -19.11 -4.50
N VAL A 74 -4.04 -20.12 -3.64
CA VAL A 74 -2.94 -20.24 -2.68
C VAL A 74 -1.61 -20.54 -3.38
N GLU A 75 -1.61 -21.39 -4.40
CA GLU A 75 -0.38 -21.81 -5.08
C GLU A 75 0.13 -20.69 -5.98
N LEU A 76 -0.75 -20.04 -6.74
CA LEU A 76 -0.39 -18.87 -7.54
C LEU A 76 0.18 -17.75 -6.65
N ARG A 77 -0.44 -17.52 -5.49
CA ARG A 77 0.06 -16.55 -4.50
C ARG A 77 1.46 -16.92 -3.99
N LYS A 78 1.72 -18.19 -3.68
CA LYS A 78 3.06 -18.64 -3.25
C LYS A 78 4.10 -18.43 -4.35
N MET A 79 3.78 -18.81 -5.59
CA MET A 79 4.65 -18.64 -6.74
C MET A 79 4.99 -17.16 -6.96
N TYR A 80 3.99 -16.28 -6.95
CA TYR A 80 4.19 -14.85 -7.09
C TYR A 80 5.07 -14.27 -5.98
N ILE A 81 4.79 -14.62 -4.71
CA ILE A 81 5.60 -14.15 -3.58
C ILE A 81 7.05 -14.62 -3.70
N ALA A 82 7.28 -15.86 -4.14
CA ALA A 82 8.63 -16.39 -4.36
C ALA A 82 9.36 -15.62 -5.48
N ALA A 83 8.69 -15.38 -6.61
CA ALA A 83 9.24 -14.62 -7.73
C ALA A 83 9.64 -13.20 -7.32
N VAL A 84 8.76 -12.48 -6.60
CA VAL A 84 9.06 -11.13 -6.13
C VAL A 84 10.21 -11.12 -5.13
N LYS A 85 10.28 -12.09 -4.21
CA LYS A 85 11.41 -12.20 -3.27
C LYS A 85 12.74 -12.42 -3.99
N ALA A 86 12.75 -13.29 -5.01
CA ALA A 86 13.94 -13.53 -5.82
C ALA A 86 14.39 -12.25 -6.55
N LEU A 87 13.44 -11.49 -7.14
CA LEU A 87 13.73 -10.22 -7.80
C LEU A 87 14.30 -9.17 -6.84
N VAL A 88 13.75 -9.08 -5.62
CA VAL A 88 14.26 -8.17 -4.57
C VAL A 88 15.67 -8.56 -4.13
N GLU A 89 16.00 -9.85 -4.07
CA GLU A 89 17.34 -10.29 -3.71
C GLU A 89 18.37 -9.96 -4.80
N GLN A 90 18.01 -10.13 -6.08
CA GLN A 90 18.84 -9.66 -7.20
C GLN A 90 19.12 -8.16 -7.09
N ALA A 91 18.09 -7.37 -6.79
CA ALA A 91 18.20 -5.93 -6.64
C ALA A 91 19.12 -5.52 -5.48
N ARG A 92 19.07 -6.26 -4.36
CA ARG A 92 19.99 -6.06 -3.23
C ARG A 92 21.44 -6.32 -3.62
N GLU A 93 21.71 -7.34 -4.42
CA GLU A 93 23.06 -7.65 -4.86
C GLU A 93 23.61 -6.56 -5.80
N VAL A 94 22.81 -6.11 -6.77
CA VAL A 94 23.18 -4.97 -7.62
C VAL A 94 23.45 -3.73 -6.76
N TYR A 95 22.61 -3.45 -5.76
CA TYR A 95 22.79 -2.30 -4.88
C TYR A 95 24.07 -2.39 -4.04
N LYS A 96 24.47 -3.59 -3.57
CA LYS A 96 25.76 -3.78 -2.87
C LYS A 96 26.93 -3.43 -3.77
N ARG A 97 26.90 -3.83 -5.05
CA ARG A 97 27.95 -3.49 -6.02
C ARG A 97 27.97 -2.01 -6.39
N TRP A 98 26.79 -1.39 -6.52
CA TRP A 98 26.67 0.06 -6.69
C TRP A 98 27.28 0.83 -5.52
N LYS A 99 27.15 0.34 -4.28
CA LYS A 99 27.83 0.95 -3.11
C LYS A 99 29.36 0.88 -3.18
N LEU A 100 29.91 -0.07 -3.94
CA LEU A 100 31.34 -0.17 -4.21
C LEU A 100 31.78 0.66 -5.43
N GLY A 101 30.85 1.34 -6.10
CA GLY A 101 31.10 2.15 -7.29
C GLY A 101 31.03 1.39 -8.61
N ASP A 102 30.68 0.11 -8.60
CA ASP A 102 30.44 -0.66 -9.83
C ASP A 102 29.00 -0.42 -10.33
N TYR A 103 28.87 0.47 -11.31
CA TYR A 103 27.61 0.80 -11.96
C TYR A 103 27.43 0.13 -13.33
N SER A 104 28.28 -0.84 -13.68
CA SER A 104 28.16 -1.59 -14.94
C SER A 104 26.89 -2.43 -14.99
N LEU A 105 26.35 -2.81 -13.83
CA LEU A 105 25.15 -3.60 -13.70
C LEU A 105 23.88 -2.74 -13.67
N SER A 106 22.94 -3.07 -14.53
CA SER A 106 21.59 -2.51 -14.52
C SER A 106 20.79 -3.00 -13.32
N TYR A 107 19.99 -2.12 -12.71
CA TYR A 107 19.04 -2.52 -11.69
C TYR A 107 17.93 -3.41 -12.29
N PRO A 108 17.41 -4.43 -11.59
CA PRO A 108 16.41 -5.33 -12.15
C PRO A 108 15.13 -4.60 -12.57
N ILE A 109 14.62 -4.98 -13.74
CA ILE A 109 13.36 -4.46 -14.30
C ILE A 109 12.20 -4.85 -13.36
N GLY A 110 11.24 -3.94 -13.17
CA GLY A 110 10.10 -4.14 -12.27
C GLY A 110 10.33 -3.67 -10.83
N LEU A 111 11.52 -3.15 -10.51
CA LEU A 111 11.82 -2.47 -9.25
C LEU A 111 12.35 -1.06 -9.51
N PHE A 112 11.99 -0.11 -8.63
CA PHE A 112 12.57 1.23 -8.66
C PHE A 112 14.01 1.20 -8.17
N ALA A 113 14.91 1.72 -8.99
CA ALA A 113 16.31 1.84 -8.61
C ALA A 113 16.47 2.84 -7.45
N PRO A 114 17.31 2.54 -6.44
CA PRO A 114 17.63 3.50 -5.40
C PRO A 114 18.42 4.67 -5.99
N ALA A 115 18.36 5.83 -5.32
CA ALA A 115 19.20 6.96 -5.68
C ALA A 115 20.68 6.52 -5.69
N ARG A 116 21.43 6.93 -6.72
CA ARG A 116 22.85 6.62 -6.81
C ARG A 116 23.58 7.25 -5.61
N PRO A 117 24.54 6.55 -4.99
CA PRO A 117 25.41 7.13 -3.99
C PRO A 117 26.03 8.43 -4.53
N LYS A 118 25.98 9.50 -3.75
CA LYS A 118 26.65 10.75 -4.10
C LYS A 118 28.15 10.48 -4.18
N VAL A 119 28.71 10.62 -5.38
CA VAL A 119 30.16 10.51 -5.58
C VAL A 119 30.81 11.78 -5.06
N ALA A 120 31.60 11.64 -3.99
CA ALA A 120 32.42 12.73 -3.49
C ALA A 120 33.58 12.98 -4.46
N HIS A 121 33.54 14.11 -5.18
CA HIS A 121 34.71 14.57 -5.92
C HIS A 121 35.68 15.23 -4.93
N ARG A 122 36.90 14.72 -4.85
CA ARG A 122 37.97 15.35 -4.06
C ARG A 122 38.54 16.52 -4.87
N ILE A 123 38.05 17.73 -4.61
CA ILE A 123 38.63 18.96 -5.14
C ILE A 123 39.44 19.60 -4.01
N GLY A 124 40.77 19.58 -4.12
CA GLY A 124 41.65 20.44 -3.30
C GLY A 124 41.50 20.34 -1.76
N GLY A 125 41.13 19.17 -1.21
CA GLY A 125 41.07 18.96 0.25
C GLY A 125 39.73 19.26 0.92
N VAL A 126 38.70 19.67 0.17
CA VAL A 126 37.32 19.81 0.68
C VAL A 126 36.42 18.79 -0.01
N VAL A 127 35.70 18.00 0.79
CA VAL A 127 34.75 17.00 0.28
C VAL A 127 33.41 17.71 0.05
N SER A 128 32.99 17.82 -1.22
CA SER A 128 31.66 18.32 -1.59
C SER A 128 30.77 17.18 -2.08
N PHE A 129 29.52 17.15 -1.61
CA PHE A 129 28.50 16.18 -2.00
C PHE A 129 27.48 16.86 -2.92
N TYR A 130 27.45 16.50 -4.21
CA TYR A 130 26.35 16.86 -5.12
C TYR A 130 25.24 15.81 -5.05
#